data_AF-A0A0F9WDL9-F1
#
_entry.id   AF-A0A0F9WDL9-F1
#
_cell.length_a   1.000
_cell.length_b   1.000
_cell.length_c   1.000
_cell.angle_alpha   90.00
_cell.angle_beta   90.00
_cell.angle_gamma   90.00
#
_symmetry.space_group_name_H-M   'P 1'
#
loop_
_entity.id
_entity.type
_entity.pdbx_description
1 polymer ?
#
loop_
_entity_poly.entity_id
_entity_poly.type
_entity_poly.pdbx_seq_one_letter_code
_entity_poly.pdbx_strand_id
1 'polypeptide(L)'
;MNPKEWQSILGLLKLTRYTKYDHRYGRQIRKSRLQTCVLNYVFEITRFPSTSTIIDLALLINIHPKSIQKWFQNTRQTAKRKGNEEEDKSYENNIVDLPIPTLYNLMERAKKNC
;
A
#
# COMPACT_ATOMS: atom_id res chain seq x y z
N MET A 1 -25.15 3.39 4.68
CA MET A 1 -24.10 3.36 5.71
C MET A 1 -23.40 4.71 5.69
N ASN A 2 -23.56 5.49 6.75
CA ASN A 2 -23.15 6.90 6.80
C ASN A 2 -21.62 7.04 6.85
N PRO A 3 -21.03 8.13 6.29
CA PRO A 3 -19.59 8.37 6.34
C PRO A 3 -19.02 8.40 7.77
N LYS A 4 -19.81 8.89 8.72
CA LYS A 4 -19.48 8.90 10.15
C LYS A 4 -19.44 7.48 10.74
N GLU A 5 -20.33 6.59 10.31
CA GLU A 5 -20.33 5.18 10.72
C GLU A 5 -19.07 4.47 10.21
N TRP A 6 -18.62 4.77 8.98
CA TRP A 6 -17.36 4.26 8.45
C TRP A 6 -16.14 4.77 9.21
N GLN A 7 -16.12 6.06 9.57
CA GLN A 7 -15.04 6.63 10.39
C GLN A 7 -15.04 6.06 11.80
N SER A 8 -16.21 5.84 12.40
CA SER A 8 -16.36 5.20 13.71
C SER A 8 -15.94 3.72 13.65
N ILE A 9 -16.35 2.98 12.63
CA ILE A 9 -15.95 1.58 12.42
C ILE A 9 -14.45 1.50 12.16
N LEU A 10 -13.89 2.38 11.34
CA LEU A 10 -12.44 2.48 11.11
C LEU A 10 -11.71 2.80 12.43
N GLY A 11 -12.24 3.69 13.26
CA GLY A 11 -11.70 4.02 14.58
C GLY A 11 -11.75 2.84 15.55
N LEU A 12 -12.88 2.14 15.62
CA LEU A 12 -13.06 0.94 16.44
C LEU A 12 -12.17 -0.21 15.96
N LEU A 13 -12.01 -0.37 14.64
CA LEU A 13 -11.07 -1.29 14.03
C LEU A 13 -9.62 -0.91 14.33
N LYS A 14 -9.28 0.39 14.36
CA LYS A 14 -7.96 0.86 14.80
C LYS A 14 -7.73 0.49 16.28
N LEU A 15 -8.68 0.74 17.17
CA LEU A 15 -8.54 0.39 18.61
C LEU A 15 -8.41 -1.13 18.85
N THR A 16 -9.19 -1.94 18.14
CA THR A 16 -9.21 -3.40 18.34
C THR A 16 -8.14 -4.15 17.54
N ARG A 17 -7.69 -3.62 16.38
CA ARG A 17 -6.75 -4.30 15.49
C ARG A 17 -5.32 -3.75 15.56
N TYR A 18 -5.08 -2.55 16.08
CA TYR A 18 -3.72 -2.00 16.22
C TYR A 18 -2.80 -2.93 17.05
N THR A 19 -3.33 -3.50 18.14
CA THR A 19 -2.62 -4.48 18.98
C THR A 19 -2.33 -5.82 18.26
N LYS A 20 -3.19 -6.25 17.32
CA LYS A 20 -2.99 -7.48 16.52
C LYS A 20 -2.10 -7.29 15.29
N TYR A 21 -1.96 -6.07 14.77
CA TYR A 21 -1.03 -5.79 13.66
C TYR A 21 0.42 -5.74 14.15
N ASP A 22 0.66 -5.29 15.38
CA ASP A 22 1.97 -5.31 16.03
C ASP A 22 2.55 -6.75 16.16
N HIS A 23 1.73 -7.72 16.58
CA HIS A 23 2.15 -9.13 16.71
C HIS A 23 2.46 -9.86 15.38
N ARG A 24 2.13 -9.27 14.22
CA ARG A 24 2.50 -9.82 12.90
C ARG A 24 3.65 -9.06 12.24
N TYR A 25 4.08 -7.95 12.84
CA TYR A 25 5.30 -7.28 12.46
C TYR A 25 6.50 -8.19 12.82
N GLY A 26 7.39 -8.44 11.87
CA GLY A 26 8.51 -9.37 12.02
C GLY A 26 8.30 -10.76 11.40
N ARG A 27 7.05 -11.22 11.21
CA ARG A 27 6.78 -12.47 10.47
C ARG A 27 6.82 -12.18 8.97
N GLN A 28 7.90 -12.60 8.31
CA GLN A 28 8.05 -12.44 6.85
C GLN A 28 7.10 -13.40 6.12
N ILE A 29 5.94 -12.90 5.71
CA ILE A 29 4.98 -13.64 4.91
C ILE A 29 5.18 -13.27 3.44
N ARG A 30 5.31 -14.29 2.58
CA ARG A 30 5.35 -14.12 1.14
C ARG A 30 4.02 -13.54 0.67
N LYS A 31 4.07 -12.42 -0.06
CA LYS A 31 2.89 -11.78 -0.64
C LYS A 31 2.28 -12.69 -1.70
N SER A 32 0.95 -12.74 -1.77
CA SER A 32 0.24 -13.47 -2.83
C SER A 32 0.45 -12.82 -4.21
N ARG A 33 0.08 -13.53 -5.28
CA ARG A 33 0.18 -12.99 -6.65
C ARG A 33 -0.69 -11.75 -6.82
N LEU A 34 -1.93 -11.80 -6.35
CA LEU A 34 -2.84 -10.65 -6.33
C LEU A 34 -2.26 -9.46 -5.55
N GLN A 35 -1.73 -9.71 -4.36
CA GLN A 35 -1.13 -8.67 -3.53
C GLN A 35 0.06 -7.97 -4.23
N THR A 36 0.93 -8.76 -4.86
CA THR A 36 2.09 -8.24 -5.59
C THR A 36 1.64 -7.45 -6.83
N CYS A 37 0.63 -7.94 -7.53
CA CYS A 37 0.04 -7.30 -8.70
C CYS A 37 -0.56 -5.92 -8.36
N VAL A 38 -1.34 -5.82 -7.28
CA VAL A 38 -1.86 -4.52 -6.82
C VAL A 38 -0.73 -3.55 -6.45
N LEU A 39 0.30 -4.03 -5.75
CA LEU A 39 1.45 -3.19 -5.38
C LEU A 39 2.18 -2.65 -6.61
N ASN A 40 2.34 -3.46 -7.65
CA ASN A 40 2.92 -3.02 -8.92
C ASN A 40 2.07 -1.95 -9.60
N TYR A 41 0.75 -2.14 -9.70
CA TYR A 41 -0.13 -1.12 -10.28
C TYR A 41 -0.10 0.20 -9.52
N VAL A 42 0.00 0.17 -8.19
CA VAL A 42 0.17 1.40 -7.41
C VAL A 42 1.53 2.02 -7.67
N PHE A 43 2.60 1.22 -7.77
CA PHE A 43 3.96 1.69 -8.05
C PHE A 43 4.10 2.38 -9.43
N GLU A 44 3.33 1.92 -10.41
CA GLU A 44 3.23 2.56 -11.74
C GLU A 44 2.62 3.97 -11.66
N ILE A 45 1.70 4.21 -10.71
CA ILE A 45 1.06 5.52 -10.51
C ILE A 45 1.94 6.42 -9.63
N THR A 46 2.46 5.87 -8.53
CA THR A 46 3.32 6.61 -7.60
C THR A 46 4.34 5.69 -6.94
N ARG A 47 5.61 6.11 -6.97
CA ARG A 47 6.72 5.45 -6.28
C ARG A 47 6.81 5.83 -4.80
N PHE A 48 6.11 6.90 -4.41
CA PHE A 48 6.10 7.47 -3.06
C PHE A 48 4.65 7.68 -2.59
N PRO A 49 3.89 6.58 -2.36
CA PRO A 49 2.55 6.68 -1.79
C PRO A 49 2.63 7.28 -0.38
N SER A 50 1.65 8.11 -0.04
CA SER A 50 1.51 8.71 1.28
C SER A 50 1.22 7.68 2.37
N THR A 51 1.39 8.09 3.63
CA THR A 51 1.11 7.20 4.77
C THR A 51 -0.36 6.77 4.83
N SER A 52 -1.30 7.67 4.51
CA SER A 52 -2.73 7.36 4.39
C SER A 52 -2.99 6.32 3.30
N THR A 53 -2.45 6.53 2.09
CA THR A 53 -2.54 5.59 0.96
C THR A 53 -2.00 4.21 1.34
N ILE A 54 -0.87 4.17 2.06
CA ILE A 54 -0.28 2.91 2.54
C ILE A 54 -1.23 2.19 3.52
N ILE A 55 -1.87 2.92 4.43
CA ILE A 55 -2.83 2.36 5.40
C ILE A 55 -4.08 1.85 4.67
N ASP A 56 -4.62 2.62 3.74
CA ASP A 56 -5.82 2.25 2.98
C ASP A 56 -5.56 1.02 2.10
N LEU A 57 -4.41 0.99 1.42
CA LEU A 57 -3.98 -0.16 0.65
C LEU A 57 -3.79 -1.38 1.55
N ALA A 58 -3.14 -1.24 2.70
CA ALA A 58 -2.96 -2.30 3.68
C ALA A 58 -4.27 -2.95 4.13
N LEU A 59 -5.31 -2.13 4.33
CA LEU A 59 -6.65 -2.61 4.65
C LEU A 59 -7.28 -3.36 3.47
N LEU A 60 -7.17 -2.83 2.25
CA LEU A 60 -7.75 -3.43 1.04
C LEU A 60 -7.17 -4.80 0.69
N ILE A 61 -5.85 -4.94 0.71
CA ILE A 61 -5.17 -6.20 0.32
C ILE A 61 -4.74 -7.07 1.52
N ASN A 62 -5.14 -6.68 2.73
CA ASN A 62 -4.86 -7.36 4.00
C ASN A 62 -3.36 -7.64 4.23
N ILE A 63 -2.54 -6.60 4.09
CA ILE A 63 -1.09 -6.64 4.38
C ILE A 63 -0.78 -5.63 5.48
N HIS A 64 0.22 -5.91 6.31
CA HIS A 64 0.69 -4.94 7.30
C HIS A 64 1.27 -3.67 6.62
N PRO A 65 0.90 -2.44 7.04
CA PRO A 65 1.40 -1.19 6.45
C PRO A 65 2.93 -1.11 6.32
N LYS A 66 3.66 -1.51 7.37
CA LYS A 66 5.13 -1.57 7.34
C LYS A 66 5.71 -2.54 6.29
N SER A 67 4.99 -3.62 5.96
CA SER A 67 5.40 -4.56 4.91
C SER A 67 5.22 -3.95 3.51
N ILE A 68 4.21 -3.11 3.32
CA ILE A 68 4.02 -2.30 2.11
C ILE A 68 5.12 -1.24 2.02
N GLN A 69 5.37 -0.49 3.10
CA GLN A 69 6.45 0.51 3.14
C GLN A 69 7.81 -0.08 2.75
N LYS A 70 8.19 -1.23 3.35
CA LYS A 70 9.42 -1.96 3.00
C LYS A 70 9.42 -2.43 1.55
N TRP A 71 8.28 -2.90 1.04
CA TRP A 71 8.17 -3.30 -0.35
C TRP A 71 8.48 -2.13 -1.28
N PHE A 72 7.85 -0.96 -1.08
CA PHE A 72 8.13 0.23 -1.90
C PHE A 72 9.60 0.68 -1.80
N GLN A 73 10.19 0.66 -0.59
CA GLN A 73 11.62 0.95 -0.40
C GLN A 73 12.52 0.00 -1.21
N ASN A 74 12.30 -1.31 -1.08
CA ASN A 74 13.10 -2.33 -1.78
C ASN A 74 12.89 -2.28 -3.31
N THR A 75 11.66 -2.03 -3.75
CA THR A 75 11.34 -1.89 -5.18
C THR A 75 12.07 -0.68 -5.77
N ARG A 76 12.05 0.48 -5.09
CA ARG A 76 12.84 1.66 -5.53
C ARG A 76 14.33 1.39 -5.55
N GLN A 77 14.89 0.78 -4.51
CA GLN A 77 16.31 0.41 -4.50
C GLN A 77 16.68 -0.50 -5.67
N THR A 78 15.80 -1.43 -6.03
CA THR A 78 16.00 -2.32 -7.17
C THR A 78 15.92 -1.57 -8.50
N ALA A 79 14.98 -0.63 -8.64
CA ALA A 79 14.88 0.23 -9.82
C ALA A 79 16.09 1.16 -9.97
N LYS A 80 16.56 1.75 -8.87
CA LYS A 80 17.77 2.59 -8.83
C LYS A 80 19.00 1.83 -9.33
N ARG A 81 19.23 0.61 -8.83
CA ARG A 81 20.34 -0.26 -9.28
C ARG A 81 20.31 -0.62 -10.77
N LYS A 82 19.15 -0.51 -11.42
CA LYS A 82 18.98 -0.77 -12.86
C LYS A 82 19.21 0.47 -13.73
N GLY A 83 19.60 1.61 -13.15
CA GLY A 83 19.92 2.83 -13.89
C GLY A 83 18.85 3.92 -13.85
N ASN A 84 17.74 3.74 -13.14
CA ASN A 84 16.65 4.74 -13.08
C ASN A 84 16.89 5.83 -12.01
N GLU A 85 18.15 6.22 -11.76
CA GLU A 85 18.51 7.09 -10.62
C GLU A 85 18.00 8.54 -10.77
N GLU A 86 17.92 9.05 -11.99
CA GLU A 86 17.48 10.42 -12.28
C GLU A 86 15.97 10.59 -12.09
N GLU A 87 15.20 9.55 -12.43
CA GLU A 87 13.75 9.55 -12.30
C GLU A 87 13.29 9.59 -10.85
N ASP A 88 13.91 8.80 -9.96
CA ASP A 88 13.49 8.69 -8.56
C ASP A 88 13.62 10.01 -7.78
N LYS A 89 14.63 10.85 -8.10
CA LYS A 89 14.77 12.20 -7.50
C LYS A 89 13.61 13.13 -7.87
N SER A 90 13.04 12.98 -9.07
CA SER A 90 11.86 13.74 -9.51
C SER A 90 10.59 13.33 -8.74
N TYR A 91 10.48 12.05 -8.36
CA TYR A 91 9.31 11.53 -7.66
C TYR A 91 9.37 11.72 -6.14
N GLU A 92 10.56 11.87 -5.55
CA GLU A 92 10.74 11.95 -4.09
C GLU A 92 10.07 13.19 -3.47
N ASN A 93 9.92 14.26 -4.24
CA ASN A 93 9.19 15.47 -3.82
C ASN A 93 7.65 15.35 -3.92
N ASN A 94 7.14 14.26 -4.50
CA ASN A 94 5.71 14.08 -4.78
C ASN A 94 5.15 12.92 -3.94
N ILE A 95 4.96 13.14 -2.65
CA ILE A 95 4.14 12.22 -1.83
C ILE A 95 2.70 12.30 -2.35
N VAL A 96 2.17 11.19 -2.86
CA VAL A 96 0.83 11.16 -3.47
C VAL A 96 -0.18 10.49 -2.55
N ASP A 97 -1.25 11.22 -2.24
CA ASP A 97 -2.48 10.68 -1.66
C ASP A 97 -3.39 10.11 -2.77
N LEU A 98 -3.51 8.78 -2.85
CA LEU A 98 -4.41 8.13 -3.79
C LEU A 98 -5.80 7.93 -3.16
N PRO A 99 -6.87 8.45 -3.79
CA PRO A 99 -8.23 8.21 -3.30
C PRO A 99 -8.59 6.73 -3.24
N ILE A 100 -9.37 6.34 -2.23
CA ILE A 100 -9.84 4.96 -2.04
C ILE A 100 -10.51 4.38 -3.30
N PRO A 101 -11.37 5.11 -4.05
CA PRO A 101 -11.96 4.57 -5.29
C PRO A 101 -10.90 4.13 -6.31
N THR A 102 -9.80 4.86 -6.43
CA THR A 102 -8.69 4.52 -7.31
C THR A 102 -8.04 3.22 -6.86
N LEU A 103 -7.70 3.10 -5.57
CA LEU A 103 -7.10 1.87 -5.02
C LEU A 103 -8.01 0.65 -5.19
N TYR A 104 -9.32 0.84 -5.01
CA TYR A 104 -10.32 -0.21 -5.23
C TYR A 104 -10.36 -0.67 -6.70
N ASN A 105 -10.35 0.26 -7.64
CA ASN A 105 -10.33 -0.06 -9.07
C ASN A 105 -9.07 -0.84 -9.46
N LEU A 106 -7.91 -0.50 -8.89
CA LEU A 106 -6.66 -1.25 -9.11
C LEU A 106 -6.74 -2.67 -8.53
N MET A 107 -7.36 -2.82 -7.36
CA MET A 107 -7.60 -4.13 -6.76
C MET A 107 -8.53 -4.99 -7.64
N GLU A 108 -9.63 -4.43 -8.13
CA GLU A 108 -10.55 -5.12 -9.03
C GLU A 108 -9.88 -5.48 -10.36
N ARG A 109 -9.05 -4.59 -10.90
CA ARG A 109 -8.21 -4.88 -12.07
C ARG A 109 -7.25 -6.03 -11.79
N ALA A 110 -6.60 -6.06 -10.63
CA ALA A 110 -5.69 -7.15 -10.26
C ALA A 110 -6.40 -8.50 -10.13
N LYS A 111 -7.62 -8.53 -9.56
CA LYS A 111 -8.42 -9.77 -9.49
C LYS A 111 -8.67 -10.41 -10.85
N LYS A 112 -8.83 -9.59 -11.90
CA LYS A 112 -9.11 -10.06 -13.26
C LYS A 112 -7.87 -10.52 -14.02
N ASN A 113 -6.68 -10.00 -13.69
CA ASN A 113 -5.49 -10.13 -14.53
C ASN A 113 -4.33 -10.94 -13.90
N CYS A 114 -4.43 -11.36 -12.63
CA CYS A 114 -3.28 -11.89 -11.87
C CYS A 114 -3.40 -13.34 -11.35
#